data_AF-A0A8J3M2I6-F1
#
_entry.id   AF-A0A8J3M2I6-F1
#
_cell.length_a   1.000
_cell.length_b   1.000
_cell.length_c   1.000
_cell.angle_alpha   90.00
_cell.angle_beta   90.00
_cell.angle_gamma   90.00
#
_symmetry.space_group_name_H-M   'P 1'
#
loop_
_entity.id
_entity.type
_entity.pdbx_description
1 polymer ?
#
loop_
_entity_poly.entity_id
_entity_poly.type
_entity_poly.pdbx_seq_one_letter_code
_entity_poly.pdbx_strand_id
1 'polypeptide(L)'
;MTLTAALQTEAVEHFAAKLRFETDPSDVAAAFAAGDDFVLVDSRGHAPWHQGRIAGAIHLPHAEIPERAADLIPITTPVVVYCWGPGCNGSTRAALQFSKLGYVVKEMIGGFEYWAREGLEIVDDSGPITRAVDILTAARSSSGAISCEC
;
A
#
# COMPACT_ATOMS: atom_id res chain seq x y z
N MET A 1 2.83 -8.27 -38.96
CA MET A 1 2.41 -8.41 -37.55
C MET A 1 0.89 -8.49 -37.55
N THR A 2 0.29 -9.55 -36.99
CA THR A 2 -1.17 -9.71 -36.96
C THR A 2 -1.78 -8.80 -35.88
N LEU A 3 -3.03 -8.38 -36.05
CA LEU A 3 -3.76 -7.56 -35.07
C LEU A 3 -3.71 -8.17 -33.65
N THR A 4 -3.74 -9.51 -33.56
CA THR A 4 -3.64 -10.26 -32.30
C THR A 4 -2.28 -10.09 -31.62
N ALA A 5 -1.17 -10.12 -32.36
CA ALA A 5 0.17 -9.96 -31.80
C ALA A 5 0.42 -8.53 -31.30
N ALA A 6 -0.14 -7.52 -31.98
CA ALA A 6 -0.06 -6.13 -31.54
C ALA A 6 -0.83 -5.90 -30.22
N LEU A 7 -2.07 -6.40 -30.13
CA LEU A 7 -2.88 -6.31 -28.91
C LEU A 7 -2.25 -7.06 -27.72
N GLN A 8 -1.54 -8.17 -27.97
CA GLN A 8 -0.80 -8.87 -26.93
C GLN A 8 0.34 -8.03 -26.36
N THR A 9 1.13 -7.37 -27.21
CA THR A 9 2.20 -6.48 -26.76
C THR A 9 1.65 -5.30 -25.97
N GLU A 10 0.60 -4.64 -26.46
CA GLU A 10 -0.05 -3.52 -25.78
C GLU A 10 -0.59 -3.93 -24.39
N ALA A 11 -1.18 -5.12 -24.28
CA ALA A 11 -1.66 -5.64 -23.01
C ALA A 11 -0.51 -5.86 -22.02
N VAL A 12 0.61 -6.45 -22.46
CA VAL A 12 1.79 -6.65 -21.62
C VAL A 12 2.35 -5.31 -21.13
N GLU A 13 2.51 -4.34 -22.02
CA GLU A 13 3.02 -3.01 -21.66
C GLU A 13 2.11 -2.30 -20.65
N HIS A 14 0.79 -2.38 -20.86
CA HIS A 14 -0.21 -1.80 -19.97
C HIS A 14 -0.15 -2.41 -18.56
N PHE A 15 -0.25 -3.73 -18.44
CA PHE A 15 -0.27 -4.39 -17.12
C PHE A 15 1.09 -4.30 -16.42
N ALA A 16 2.19 -4.37 -17.16
CA ALA A 16 3.52 -4.13 -16.58
C ALA A 16 3.66 -2.68 -16.08
N ALA A 17 3.12 -1.70 -16.80
CA ALA A 17 3.11 -0.31 -16.32
C ALA A 17 2.26 -0.16 -15.06
N LYS A 18 1.10 -0.80 -15.01
CA LYS A 18 0.22 -0.78 -13.86
C LYS A 18 0.94 -1.32 -12.61
N LEU A 19 1.48 -2.54 -12.68
CA LEU A 19 2.19 -3.21 -11.58
C LEU A 19 3.49 -2.50 -11.13
N ARG A 20 4.04 -1.59 -11.93
CA ARG A 20 5.17 -0.75 -11.51
C ARG A 20 4.77 0.34 -10.52
N PHE A 21 3.51 0.80 -10.54
CA PHE A 21 3.04 1.92 -9.73
C PHE A 21 2.03 1.53 -8.65
N GLU A 22 1.57 0.29 -8.65
CA GLU A 22 0.70 -0.26 -7.61
C GLU A 22 1.30 -1.51 -6.94
N THR A 23 0.82 -1.80 -5.75
CA THR A 23 1.09 -3.01 -4.96
C THR A 23 -0.15 -3.30 -4.12
N ASP A 24 -0.42 -4.55 -3.77
CA ASP A 24 -1.55 -4.89 -2.90
C ASP A 24 -1.11 -5.08 -1.43
N PRO A 25 -2.04 -5.23 -0.46
CA PRO A 25 -1.68 -5.41 0.95
C PRO A 25 -0.82 -6.66 1.20
N SER A 26 -1.08 -7.71 0.43
CA SER A 26 -0.41 -9.01 0.50
C SER A 26 1.07 -8.92 0.11
N ASP A 27 1.39 -8.25 -1.00
CA ASP A 27 2.76 -7.93 -1.43
C ASP A 27 3.51 -7.11 -0.36
N VAL A 28 2.85 -6.09 0.20
CA VAL A 28 3.46 -5.21 1.23
C VAL A 28 3.73 -6.00 2.52
N ALA A 29 2.81 -6.87 2.93
CA ALA A 29 3.01 -7.74 4.08
C ALA A 29 4.16 -8.74 3.86
N ALA A 30 4.25 -9.33 2.65
CA ALA A 30 5.36 -10.21 2.29
C ALA A 30 6.70 -9.47 2.29
N ALA A 31 6.75 -8.25 1.75
CA ALA A 31 7.93 -7.39 1.76
C ALA A 31 8.38 -7.05 3.20
N PHE A 32 7.44 -6.72 4.10
CA PHE A 32 7.76 -6.55 5.53
C PHE A 32 8.31 -7.82 6.16
N ALA A 33 7.71 -8.98 5.90
CA ALA A 33 8.17 -10.26 6.43
C ALA A 33 9.56 -10.66 5.90
N ALA A 34 9.87 -10.28 4.65
CA ALA A 34 11.19 -10.47 4.04
C ALA A 34 12.24 -9.48 4.55
N GLY A 35 11.83 -8.38 5.17
CA GLY A 35 12.73 -7.32 5.62
C GLY A 35 13.21 -6.41 4.49
N ASP A 36 12.40 -6.24 3.45
CA ASP A 36 12.71 -5.35 2.33
C ASP A 36 12.79 -3.88 2.80
N ASP A 37 13.69 -3.11 2.19
CA ASP A 37 13.90 -1.70 2.53
C ASP A 37 12.91 -0.78 1.78
N PHE A 38 11.88 -0.33 2.48
CA PHE A 38 10.93 0.68 2.01
C PHE A 38 10.26 1.37 3.19
N VAL A 39 9.62 2.52 2.94
CA VAL A 39 8.79 3.22 3.92
C VAL A 39 7.32 3.13 3.53
N LEU A 40 6.51 2.54 4.42
CA LEU A 40 5.06 2.55 4.31
C LEU A 40 4.49 3.83 4.93
N VAL A 41 3.69 4.56 4.16
CA VAL A 41 3.15 5.88 4.54
C VAL A 41 1.63 5.84 4.60
N ASP A 42 1.10 6.15 5.77
CA ASP A 42 -0.31 6.47 5.95
C ASP A 42 -0.57 7.92 5.53
N SER A 43 -1.25 8.10 4.40
CA SER A 43 -1.53 9.43 3.84
C SER A 43 -2.84 10.04 4.34
N ARG A 44 -3.52 9.40 5.30
CA ARG A 44 -4.78 9.88 5.88
C ARG A 44 -4.51 11.00 6.88
N GLY A 45 -5.57 11.68 7.33
CA GLY A 45 -5.48 12.71 8.37
C GLY A 45 -5.19 12.14 9.76
N HIS A 46 -4.99 13.02 10.75
CA HIS A 46 -4.68 12.63 12.13
C HIS A 46 -5.74 11.74 12.79
N ALA A 47 -7.03 12.09 12.68
CA ALA A 47 -8.08 11.29 13.33
C ALA A 47 -8.10 9.82 12.86
N PRO A 48 -8.08 9.51 11.54
CA PRO A 48 -7.89 8.15 11.04
C PRO A 48 -6.61 7.45 11.55
N TRP A 49 -5.49 8.17 11.61
CA TRP A 49 -4.22 7.63 12.10
C TRP A 49 -4.32 7.16 13.56
N HIS A 50 -4.95 7.95 14.42
CA HIS A 50 -5.17 7.63 15.83
C HIS A 50 -6.23 6.53 16.02
N GLN A 51 -7.23 6.46 15.14
CA GLN A 51 -8.26 5.42 15.15
C GLN A 51 -7.70 4.02 14.86
N GLY A 52 -6.67 3.93 14.03
CA GLY A 52 -6.03 2.66 13.69
C GLY A 52 -5.24 2.77 12.39
N ARG A 53 -4.09 2.12 12.32
CA ARG A 53 -3.06 2.26 11.29
C ARG A 53 -2.32 0.95 11.09
N ILE A 54 -1.66 0.79 9.94
CA ILE A 54 -0.82 -0.40 9.68
C ILE A 54 0.39 -0.35 10.62
N ALA A 55 0.70 -1.48 11.26
CA ALA A 55 1.89 -1.59 12.09
C ALA A 55 3.16 -1.33 11.26
N GLY A 56 4.07 -0.49 11.77
CA GLY A 56 5.30 -0.12 11.07
C GLY A 56 5.16 1.01 10.02
N ALA A 57 3.95 1.48 9.73
CA ALA A 57 3.76 2.66 8.89
C ALA A 57 4.20 3.95 9.60
N ILE A 58 4.53 4.99 8.85
CA ILE A 58 4.67 6.36 9.36
C ILE A 58 3.47 7.21 8.94
N HIS A 59 3.18 8.27 9.72
CA HIS A 59 2.10 9.20 9.41
C HIS A 59 2.60 10.40 8.62
N LEU A 60 2.10 10.57 7.40
CA LEU A 60 2.35 11.75 6.61
C LEU A 60 1.12 12.08 5.74
N PRO A 61 0.20 12.92 6.23
CA PRO A 61 -0.98 13.34 5.48
C PRO A 61 -0.61 13.86 4.08
N HIS A 62 -1.38 13.47 3.07
CA HIS A 62 -1.01 13.78 1.68
C HIS A 62 -0.76 15.26 1.37
N ALA A 63 -1.41 16.18 2.10
CA ALA A 63 -1.24 17.62 1.95
C ALA A 63 0.11 18.13 2.48
N GLU A 64 0.75 17.38 3.38
CA GLU A 64 1.99 17.76 4.05
C GLU A 64 3.24 17.12 3.41
N ILE A 65 3.05 16.15 2.51
CA ILE A 65 4.13 15.49 1.76
C ILE A 65 5.09 16.50 1.10
N PRO A 66 4.62 17.53 0.38
CA PRO A 66 5.52 18.48 -0.29
C PRO A 66 6.53 19.17 0.63
N GLU A 67 6.15 19.36 1.90
CA GLU A 67 6.93 20.12 2.87
C GLU A 67 7.76 19.21 3.78
N ARG A 68 7.25 18.03 4.14
CA ARG A 68 7.83 17.19 5.20
C ARG A 68 8.51 15.91 4.72
N ALA A 69 8.28 15.47 3.48
CA ALA A 69 8.79 14.17 3.03
C ALA A 69 10.33 14.06 3.10
N ALA A 70 11.03 15.10 2.65
CA ALA A 70 12.50 15.11 2.60
C ALA A 70 13.17 15.04 3.98
N ASP A 71 12.47 15.51 5.02
CA ASP A 71 12.96 15.47 6.40
C ASP A 71 12.75 14.09 7.05
N LEU A 72 11.80 13.30 6.55
CA LEU A 72 11.36 12.03 7.14
C LEU A 72 11.89 10.81 6.40
N ILE A 73 12.04 10.92 5.07
CA ILE A 73 12.34 9.78 4.20
C ILE A 73 13.50 10.18 3.27
N PRO A 74 14.65 9.46 3.32
CA PRO A 74 15.72 9.68 2.35
C PRO A 74 15.21 9.50 0.91
N ILE A 75 15.64 10.36 -0.01
CA ILE A 75 15.19 10.33 -1.41
C ILE A 75 15.46 8.99 -2.13
N THR A 76 16.43 8.23 -1.64
CA THR A 76 16.82 6.91 -2.16
C THR A 76 15.94 5.77 -1.68
N THR A 77 15.11 5.99 -0.65
CA THR A 77 14.28 4.94 -0.05
C THR A 77 12.95 4.82 -0.81
N PRO A 78 12.57 3.63 -1.30
CA PRO A 78 11.28 3.40 -1.91
C PRO A 78 10.12 3.69 -0.94
N VAL A 79 9.03 4.23 -1.47
CA VAL A 79 7.84 4.58 -0.68
C VAL A 79 6.64 3.77 -1.15
N VAL A 80 5.85 3.27 -0.21
CA VAL A 80 4.51 2.75 -0.45
C VAL A 80 3.51 3.63 0.29
N VAL A 81 2.51 4.17 -0.40
CA VAL A 81 1.48 5.02 0.22
C VAL A 81 0.14 4.32 0.28
N TYR A 82 -0.62 4.52 1.35
CA TYR A 82 -2.00 4.04 1.44
C TYR A 82 -2.98 5.10 1.98
N CYS A 83 -4.25 4.96 1.59
CA CYS A 83 -5.39 5.67 2.16
C CYS A 83 -6.39 4.65 2.77
N TRP A 84 -7.65 5.05 2.96
CA TRP A 84 -8.71 4.20 3.50
C TRP A 84 -8.94 2.93 2.70
N GLY A 85 -9.10 3.03 1.38
CA GLY A 85 -9.41 1.88 0.53
C GLY A 85 -9.85 2.31 -0.86
N PRO A 86 -10.47 1.42 -1.65
CA PRO A 86 -10.80 1.67 -3.06
C PRO A 86 -11.65 2.92 -3.32
N GLY A 87 -12.44 3.37 -2.33
CA GLY A 87 -13.22 4.61 -2.41
C GLY A 87 -12.44 5.90 -2.14
N CYS A 88 -11.12 5.85 -1.94
CA CYS A 88 -10.28 7.00 -1.60
C CYS A 88 -9.20 7.27 -2.65
N ASN A 89 -9.17 8.48 -3.24
CA ASN A 89 -8.08 8.94 -4.12
C ASN A 89 -6.85 9.48 -3.35
N GLY A 90 -6.79 9.27 -2.03
CA GLY A 90 -5.76 9.83 -1.15
C GLY A 90 -4.39 9.23 -1.41
N SER A 91 -4.31 7.91 -1.67
CA SER A 91 -3.07 7.22 -2.03
C SER A 91 -2.53 7.74 -3.35
N THR A 92 -3.37 7.88 -4.36
CA THR A 92 -2.98 8.41 -5.68
C THR A 92 -2.48 9.86 -5.58
N ARG A 93 -3.15 10.70 -4.77
CA ARG A 93 -2.68 12.08 -4.50
C ARG A 93 -1.34 12.09 -3.79
N ALA A 94 -1.14 11.21 -2.82
CA ALA A 94 0.12 11.09 -2.10
C ALA A 94 1.26 10.63 -3.02
N ALA A 95 1.03 9.57 -3.80
CA ALA A 95 1.97 9.06 -4.79
C ALA A 95 2.35 10.14 -5.81
N LEU A 96 1.39 10.94 -6.27
CA LEU A 96 1.69 12.08 -7.16
C LEU A 96 2.63 13.10 -6.51
N GLN A 97 2.48 13.42 -5.22
CA GLN A 97 3.38 14.35 -4.54
C GLN A 97 4.78 13.76 -4.36
N PHE A 98 4.90 12.50 -3.93
CA PHE A 98 6.18 11.81 -3.84
C PHE A 98 6.90 11.73 -5.19
N SER A 99 6.18 11.40 -6.26
CA SER A 99 6.72 11.38 -7.62
C SER A 99 7.25 12.76 -8.07
N LYS A 100 6.54 13.85 -7.74
CA LYS A 100 6.99 15.22 -8.04
C LYS A 100 8.27 15.59 -7.29
N LEU A 101 8.47 15.02 -6.11
CA LEU A 101 9.68 15.20 -5.31
C LEU A 101 10.84 14.28 -5.74
N GLY A 102 10.59 13.35 -6.67
CA GLY A 102 11.61 12.45 -7.23
C GLY A 102 11.76 11.10 -6.52
N TYR A 103 10.83 10.75 -5.62
CA TYR A 103 10.84 9.44 -4.97
C TYR A 103 10.38 8.34 -5.92
N VAL A 104 10.93 7.13 -5.74
CA VAL A 104 10.31 5.90 -6.25
C VAL A 104 9.13 5.57 -5.33
N VAL A 105 7.92 5.58 -5.87
CA VAL A 105 6.70 5.39 -5.08
C VAL A 105 5.71 4.45 -5.76
N LYS A 106 5.05 3.62 -4.94
CA LYS A 106 3.86 2.84 -5.32
C LYS A 106 2.68 3.24 -4.46
N GLU A 107 1.47 3.15 -5.00
CA GLU A 107 0.25 3.16 -4.18
C GLU A 107 -0.19 1.75 -3.80
N MET A 108 -0.57 1.56 -2.54
CA MET A 108 -1.14 0.31 -2.07
C MET A 108 -2.64 0.28 -2.35
N ILE A 109 -3.06 -0.51 -3.35
CA ILE A 109 -4.47 -0.70 -3.67
C ILE A 109 -5.18 -1.43 -2.53
N GLY A 110 -6.50 -1.24 -2.40
CA GLY A 110 -7.26 -1.78 -1.27
C GLY A 110 -7.08 -1.02 0.05
N GLY A 111 -5.95 -0.34 0.24
CA GLY A 111 -5.68 0.56 1.36
C GLY A 111 -5.77 -0.11 2.74
N PHE A 112 -6.01 0.70 3.77
CA PHE A 112 -6.18 0.24 5.15
C PHE A 112 -7.36 -0.75 5.30
N GLU A 113 -8.43 -0.58 4.51
CA GLU A 113 -9.61 -1.43 4.52
C GLU A 113 -9.24 -2.89 4.20
N TYR A 114 -8.62 -3.14 3.05
CA TYR A 114 -8.29 -4.51 2.65
C TYR A 114 -7.18 -5.09 3.52
N TRP A 115 -6.18 -4.30 3.91
CA TRP A 115 -5.18 -4.73 4.89
C TRP A 115 -5.84 -5.29 6.17
N ALA A 116 -6.76 -4.53 6.76
CA ALA A 116 -7.45 -4.93 7.98
C ALA A 116 -8.43 -6.11 7.77
N ARG A 117 -9.04 -6.23 6.58
CA ARG A 117 -9.93 -7.33 6.20
C ARG A 117 -9.18 -8.62 5.91
N GLU A 118 -7.95 -8.54 5.41
CA GLU A 118 -7.03 -9.68 5.27
C GLU A 118 -6.52 -10.18 6.63
N GLY A 119 -6.80 -9.46 7.73
CA GLY A 119 -6.39 -9.82 9.09
C GLY A 119 -4.94 -9.48 9.41
N LEU A 120 -4.30 -8.67 8.57
CA LEU A 120 -2.94 -8.20 8.76
C LEU A 120 -2.85 -7.24 9.96
N GLU A 121 -1.66 -7.13 10.54
CA GLU A 121 -1.45 -6.42 11.80
C GLU A 121 -1.74 -4.92 11.67
N ILE A 122 -2.60 -4.42 12.56
CA ILE A 122 -2.89 -3.00 12.70
C ILE A 122 -2.74 -2.60 14.17
N VAL A 123 -2.42 -1.34 14.43
CA VAL A 123 -2.27 -0.77 15.77
C VAL A 123 -3.08 0.51 15.89
N ASP A 124 -3.44 0.90 17.10
CA ASP A 124 -3.90 2.24 17.44
C ASP A 124 -3.02 2.83 18.56
N ASP A 125 -3.49 3.87 19.23
CA ASP A 125 -2.77 4.48 20.37
C ASP A 125 -2.80 3.62 21.64
N SER A 126 -3.63 2.57 21.69
CA SER A 126 -3.75 1.63 22.80
C SER A 126 -2.98 0.32 22.57
N GLY A 127 -2.57 0.04 21.32
CA GLY A 127 -1.72 -1.10 20.98
C GLY A 127 -2.21 -1.88 19.76
N PRO A 128 -1.81 -3.16 19.62
CA PRO A 128 -2.24 -4.02 18.53
C PRO A 128 -3.74 -4.29 18.53
N ILE A 129 -4.35 -4.25 17.34
CA ILE A 129 -5.75 -4.62 17.09
C ILE A 129 -5.76 -5.87 16.22
N THR A 130 -6.38 -6.93 16.71
CA THR A 130 -6.63 -8.14 15.91
C THR A 130 -8.01 -8.09 15.28
N ARG A 131 -8.09 -8.38 13.97
CA ARG A 131 -9.35 -8.56 13.25
C ARG A 131 -9.44 -9.96 12.67
N ALA A 132 -10.65 -10.49 12.60
CA ALA A 132 -10.89 -11.73 11.88
C ALA A 132 -10.73 -11.52 10.37
N VAL A 133 -10.15 -12.52 9.70
CA VAL A 133 -10.01 -12.53 8.24
C VAL A 133 -11.40 -12.56 7.58
N ASP A 134 -11.64 -11.60 6.70
CA ASP A 134 -12.77 -11.58 5.79
C ASP A 134 -12.50 -12.55 4.63
N ILE A 135 -13.38 -13.55 4.50
CA ILE A 135 -13.25 -14.61 3.49
C ILE A 135 -13.41 -14.10 2.05
N LEU A 136 -13.86 -12.86 1.86
CA LEU A 136 -13.94 -12.23 0.55
C LEU A 136 -12.62 -11.59 0.12
N THR A 137 -11.67 -11.38 1.04
CA THR A 137 -10.41 -10.69 0.76
C THR A 137 -9.18 -11.57 0.97
N ALA A 138 -9.28 -12.64 1.77
CA ALA A 138 -8.22 -13.63 1.90
C ALA A 138 -8.77 -15.04 2.14
N ALA A 139 -8.09 -16.05 1.61
CA ALA A 139 -8.37 -17.44 1.89
C ALA A 139 -8.03 -17.76 3.36
N ARG A 140 -8.90 -18.53 4.02
CA ARG A 140 -8.56 -19.08 5.34
C ARG A 140 -7.54 -20.20 5.15
N SER A 141 -6.30 -20.00 5.55
CA SER A 141 -5.38 -21.13 5.69
C SER A 141 -5.88 -22.07 6.78
N SER A 142 -5.70 -23.37 6.57
CA SER A 142 -5.88 -24.40 7.61
C SER A 142 -4.98 -24.20 8.84
N SER A 143 -3.91 -23.41 8.70
CA SER A 143 -2.96 -23.06 9.76
C SER A 143 -3.29 -21.75 10.51
N GLY A 144 -4.30 -21.00 10.05
CA GLY A 144 -4.58 -19.64 10.55
C GLY A 144 -3.59 -18.56 10.08
N ALA A 145 -2.56 -18.94 9.30
CA ALA A 145 -1.67 -17.98 8.64
C ALA A 145 -2.34 -17.36 7.40
N ILE A 146 -2.04 -16.10 7.12
CA ILE A 146 -2.49 -15.44 5.89
C ILE A 146 -1.63 -15.98 4.74
N SER A 147 -2.24 -16.68 3.79
CA SER A 147 -1.55 -17.06 2.56
C SER A 147 -2.15 -16.32 1.37
N CYS A 148 -1.29 -15.58 0.67
CA CYS A 148 -1.58 -14.98 -0.63
C CYS A 148 -1.69 -16.11 -1.66
N GLU A 149 -2.82 -16.83 -1.69
CA GLU A 149 -3.13 -17.80 -2.76
C GLU A 149 -3.75 -17.06 -3.96
N CYS A 150 -3.03 -16.04 -4.44
CA CYS A 150 -3.37 -15.24 -5.62
C CYS A 150 -2.43 -15.60 -6.79
#